data_AF-A0A9E8M285-F1
#
_entry.id   AF-A0A9E8M285-F1
#
_cell.length_a   1.000
_cell.length_b   1.000
_cell.length_c   1.000
_cell.angle_alpha   90.00
_cell.angle_beta   90.00
_cell.angle_gamma   90.00
#
_symmetry.space_group_name_H-M   'P 1'
#
loop_
_entity.id
_entity.type
_entity.pdbx_description
1 polymer ?
#
loop_
_entity_poly.entity_id
_entity_poly.type
_entity_poly.pdbx_seq_one_letter_code
_entity_poly.pdbx_strand_id
1 'polypeptide(L)' 'MKQLIETIVKPLVEHPEDVQIDVIEERNHITYKLSVHKNDVGKVIGKQGRVAKAIRTVVYAHAQATEQKKVYLKISE' A
#
# COMPACT_ATOMS: atom_id res chain seq x y z
N MET A 1 -9.74 -3.46 -2.51
CA MET A 1 -8.52 -2.82 -1.96
C MET A 1 -7.33 -2.76 -2.90
N LYS A 2 -6.88 -3.86 -3.55
CA LYS A 2 -5.68 -3.86 -4.43
C LYS A 2 -5.67 -2.73 -5.46
N GLN A 3 -6.75 -2.61 -6.22
CA GLN A 3 -6.90 -1.58 -7.25
C GLN A 3 -6.77 -0.14 -6.70
N LEU A 4 -7.23 0.12 -5.47
CA LEU A 4 -7.08 1.42 -4.81
C LEU A 4 -5.59 1.72 -4.57
N ILE A 5 -4.87 0.76 -3.98
CA ILE A 5 -3.44 0.90 -3.70
C ILE A 5 -2.66 1.08 -5.01
N GLU A 6 -2.93 0.27 -6.05
CA GLU A 6 -2.27 0.40 -7.35
C GLU A 6 -2.52 1.75 -8.01
N THR A 7 -3.77 2.22 -7.99
CA THR A 7 -4.14 3.54 -8.55
C THR A 7 -3.39 4.67 -7.88
N ILE A 8 -3.13 4.56 -6.58
CA ILE A 8 -2.38 5.56 -5.82
C ILE A 8 -0.87 5.46 -6.09
N VAL A 9 -0.32 4.24 -6.17
CA VAL A 9 1.14 4.01 -6.17
C VAL A 9 1.73 4.06 -7.57
N LYS A 10 1.08 3.48 -8.59
CA LYS A 10 1.62 3.41 -9.96
C LYS A 10 2.04 4.77 -10.53
N PRO A 11 1.31 5.88 -10.29
CA PRO A 11 1.72 7.20 -10.78
C PRO A 11 2.91 7.83 -10.01
N LEU A 12 3.30 7.27 -8.86
CA LEU A 12 4.36 7.82 -7.99
C LEU A 12 5.74 7.21 -8.26
N VAL A 13 5.80 6.17 -9.09
CA VAL A 13 6.99 5.35 -9.32
C VAL A 13 7.45 5.45 -10.77
N GLU A 14 8.72 5.15 -11.04
CA GLU A 14 9.26 5.06 -12.41
C GLU A 14 9.03 3.68 -13.04
N HIS A 15 8.86 2.63 -12.24
CA HIS A 15 8.66 1.25 -12.68
C HIS A 15 7.26 0.76 -12.25
N PRO A 16 6.17 1.24 -12.88
CA PRO A 16 4.80 0.88 -12.51
C PRO A 16 4.47 -0.61 -12.72
N GLU A 17 5.21 -1.30 -13.58
CA GLU A 17 5.13 -2.74 -13.83
C GLU A 17 5.62 -3.58 -12.64
N ASP A 18 6.53 -3.03 -11.83
CA ASP A 18 7.11 -3.69 -10.66
C ASP A 18 6.28 -3.47 -9.38
N VAL A 19 5.14 -2.80 -9.50
CA VAL A 19 4.19 -2.62 -8.40
C VAL A 19 3.44 -3.93 -8.18
N GLN A 20 3.76 -4.62 -7.10
CA GLN A 20 3.12 -5.88 -6.71
C GLN A 20 2.43 -5.78 -5.36
N ILE A 21 1.26 -6.43 -5.26
CA ILE A 21 0.48 -6.46 -4.02
C ILE A 21 0.09 -7.89 -3.66
N ASP A 22 0.74 -8.40 -2.61
CA ASP A 22 0.35 -9.64 -1.96
C ASP A 22 -0.66 -9.39 -0.84
N VAL A 23 -1.56 -10.35 -0.66
CA VAL A 23 -2.58 -10.30 0.39
C VAL A 23 -2.43 -11.50 1.29
N ILE A 24 -2.25 -11.22 2.57
CA ILE A 24 -2.22 -12.22 3.62
C ILE A 24 -3.46 -11.99 4.46
N GLU A 25 -4.42 -12.91 4.34
CA GLU A 25 -5.64 -12.87 5.12
C GLU A 25 -5.54 -13.82 6.31
N GLU A 26 -5.75 -13.26 7.50
CA GLU A 26 -5.82 -14.01 8.74
C GLU A 26 -7.23 -13.90 9.37
N ARG A 27 -7.42 -14.54 10.52
CA ARG A 27 -8.72 -14.52 11.22
C ARG A 27 -9.19 -13.10 11.54
N ASN A 28 -8.31 -12.26 12.07
CA ASN A 28 -8.69 -10.95 12.62
C ASN A 28 -8.23 -9.76 11.77
N HIS A 29 -7.39 -9.99 10.76
CA HIS A 29 -6.82 -8.91 9.96
C HIS A 29 -6.44 -9.36 8.55
N ILE A 30 -6.31 -8.38 7.66
CA ILE A 30 -5.84 -8.55 6.29
C ILE A 30 -4.60 -7.65 6.12
N THR A 31 -3.49 -8.23 5.71
CA THR A 31 -2.26 -7.50 5.41
C THR A 31 -2.07 -7.42 3.89
N TYR A 32 -2.03 -6.20 3.37
CA TYR A 32 -1.60 -5.91 2.01
C TYR A 32 -0.10 -5.58 2.05
N LYS A 33 0.72 -6.39 1.37
CA LYS A 33 2.15 -6.14 1.19
C LYS A 33 2.36 -5.52 -0.18
N LEU A 34 2.71 -4.24 -0.19
CA LEU A 34 3.12 -3.50 -1.38
C LEU A 34 4.62 -3.64 -1.55
N SER A 35 5.03 -4.23 -2.67
CA SER A 35 6.40 -4.25 -3.15
C SER A 35 6.51 -3.39 -4.40
N VAL A 36 7.62 -2.66 -4.53
CA VAL A 36 7.92 -1.81 -5.67
C VAL A 36 9.38 -1.98 -6.04
N HIS A 37 9.76 -1.54 -7.24
CA HIS A 37 11.16 -1.55 -7.64
C HIS A 37 12.05 -0.80 -6.63
N LYS A 38 13.26 -1.30 -6.38
CA LYS A 38 14.19 -0.79 -5.36
C LYS A 38 14.44 0.72 -5.49
N ASN A 39 14.51 1.24 -6.71
CA ASN A 39 14.74 2.66 -6.98
C ASN A 39 13.52 3.55 -6.65
N ASP A 40 12.33 2.96 -6.49
CA ASP A 40 11.08 3.68 -6.24
C ASP A 40 10.64 3.64 -4.77
N VAL A 41 11.26 2.79 -3.94
CA VAL A 41 10.98 2.72 -2.50
C VAL A 41 11.07 4.10 -1.85
N GLY A 42 12.11 4.88 -2.17
CA GLY A 42 12.29 6.23 -1.64
C GLY A 42 11.13 7.18 -1.98
N LYS A 43 10.55 7.06 -3.17
CA LYS A 43 9.41 7.89 -3.63
C LYS A 43 8.11 7.51 -2.91
N VAL A 44 7.88 6.21 -2.76
CA VAL A 44 6.67 5.67 -2.09
C VAL A 44 6.70 5.92 -0.58
N ILE A 45 7.86 5.79 0.06
CA ILE A 45 8.01 6.12 1.48
C ILE A 45 7.91 7.64 1.66
N GLY A 46 8.65 8.41 0.85
CA GLY A 46 8.73 9.86 0.94
C GLY A 46 9.49 10.34 2.18
N LYS A 47 9.80 11.65 2.22
CA LYS A 47 10.54 12.26 3.34
C LYS A 47 9.83 11.98 4.67
N GLN A 48 10.55 11.38 5.64
CA GLN A 48 10.03 10.98 6.94
C GLN A 48 8.80 10.04 6.88
N GLY A 49 8.64 9.29 5.78
CA GLY A 49 7.48 8.40 5.61
C GLY A 49 6.17 9.13 5.30
N ARG A 50 6.21 10.41 4.91
CA ARG A 50 5.00 11.23 4.71
C ARG A 50 4.07 10.67 3.62
N VAL A 51 4.63 10.21 2.50
CA VAL A 51 3.86 9.64 1.39
C VAL A 51 3.24 8.31 1.82
N ALA A 52 4.03 7.41 2.38
CA ALA A 52 3.55 6.16 2.94
C ALA A 52 2.43 6.35 3.99
N LYS A 53 2.55 7.38 4.85
CA LYS A 53 1.52 7.70 5.84
C LYS A 53 0.23 8.16 5.16
N ALA A 54 0.30 9.01 4.13
CA ALA A 54 -0.87 9.46 3.38
C ALA A 54 -1.59 8.28 2.68
N ILE A 55 -0.82 7.40 2.02
CA ILE A 55 -1.37 6.19 1.38
C ILE A 55 -2.11 5.33 2.43
N ARG A 56 -1.47 5.08 3.58
CA ARG A 56 -2.09 4.33 4.69
C ARG A 56 -3.39 4.97 5.16
N THR A 57 -3.43 6.29 5.33
CA THR A 57 -4.64 7.00 5.75
C THR A 57 -5.81 6.74 4.79
N VAL A 58 -5.59 6.85 3.48
CA VAL A 58 -6.63 6.62 2.47
C VAL A 58 -7.09 5.16 2.46
N VAL A 59 -6.14 4.22 2.50
CA VAL A 59 -6.42 2.78 2.54
C VAL A 59 -7.22 2.42 3.78
N TYR A 60 -6.84 2.93 4.95
CA TYR A 60 -7.51 2.63 6.21
C TYR A 60 -8.89 3.29 6.31
N ALA A 61 -9.06 4.51 5.79
CA ALA A 61 -10.37 5.15 5.70
C ALA A 61 -11.34 4.35 4.83
N HIS A 62 -10.88 3.86 3.66
CA HIS A 62 -11.70 3.00 2.81
C HIS A 62 -12.00 1.66 3.49
N ALA A 63 -11.00 1.03 4.12
CA ALA A 63 -11.16 -0.23 4.83
C ALA A 63 -12.19 -0.15 5.97
N GLN A 64 -12.24 0.96 6.72
CA GLN A 64 -13.23 1.15 7.78
C GLN A 64 -14.67 1.10 7.27
N ALA A 65 -14.91 1.46 6.00
CA ALA A 65 -16.23 1.43 5.40
C ALA A 65 -16.56 0.11 4.69
N THR A 66 -15.55 -0.67 4.26
CA THR A 66 -15.75 -1.82 3.36
C THR A 66 -15.32 -3.16 3.94
N GLU A 67 -14.52 -3.18 5.01
CA GLU A 67 -13.93 -4.39 5.58
C GLU A 67 -14.37 -4.58 7.04
N GLN A 68 -14.69 -5.83 7.42
CA GLN A 68 -15.00 -6.18 8.82
C GLN A 68 -13.73 -6.48 9.64
N LYS A 69 -12.63 -6.79 8.96
CA LYS A 69 -11.33 -7.13 9.57
C LYS A 69 -10.42 -5.91 9.62
N LYS A 70 -9.47 -5.90 10.57
CA LYS A 70 -8.42 -4.86 10.60
C LYS A 70 -7.58 -4.96 9.33
N VAL A 71 -7.26 -3.83 8.71
CA VAL A 71 -6.40 -3.79 7.52
C VAL A 71 -5.05 -3.18 7.85
N TYR A 72 -3.98 -3.82 7.37
CA TYR A 72 -2.62 -3.32 7.46
C TYR A 72 -2.01 -3.17 6.07
N LEU A 73 -1.30 -2.06 5.84
CA LEU A 73 -0.48 -1.85 4.65
C LEU A 73 1.00 -1.85 5.02
N LYS A 74 1.71 -2.89 4.59
CA LYS A 74 3.17 -3.01 4.67
C LYS A 74 3.76 -2.60 3.32
N ILE A 75 4.78 -1.76 3.36
CA ILE A 75 5.52 -1.31 2.17
C ILE A 75 6.93 -1.89 2.33
N SER A 76 7.34 -2.74 1.39
CA SER A 76 8.63 -3.44 1.38
C SER A 76 9.42 -3.09 0.12
N GLU A 77 10.74 -3.31 0.21
CA GLU A 77 11.66 -3.34 -0.95
C GLU A 77 11.51 -4.64 -1.77
#